data_AF-X1QNV3-F1
#
_entry.id   AF-X1QNV3-F1
#
_cell.length_a   1.000
_cell.length_b   1.000
_cell.length_c   1.000
_cell.angle_alpha   90.00
_cell.angle_beta   90.00
_cell.angle_gamma   90.00
#
_symmetry.space_group_name_H-M   'P 1'
#
loop_
_entity.id
_entity.type
_entity.pdbx_description
1 polymer ?
#
loop_
_entity_poly.entity_id
_entity_poly.type
_entity_poly.pdbx_seq_one_letter_code
_entity_poly.pdbx_strand_id
1 'polypeptide(L)'
;MIKEDIKELGLNRIVVASCSPTMHEPTFRRVCQEAGINPYLFQMANIREQCSWVTEDKQLATEKAKALVSAAVRRVYYQQPLETKKVPMN
;
A
#
# COMPACT_ATOMS: atom_id res chain seq x y z
N MET A 1 13.52 -8.05 -1.86
CA MET A 1 13.10 -6.65 -1.58
C MET A 1 11.87 -6.42 -2.46
N ILE A 2 10.98 -5.45 -2.19
CA ILE A 2 9.64 -5.41 -2.83
C ILE A 2 9.68 -5.53 -4.38
N LYS A 3 10.67 -4.92 -5.04
CA LYS A 3 10.79 -4.97 -6.51
C LYS A 3 11.17 -6.35 -7.03
N GLU A 4 12.07 -7.03 -6.32
CA GLU A 4 12.53 -8.37 -6.65
C GLU A 4 11.37 -9.35 -6.49
N ASP A 5 10.66 -9.29 -5.35
CA ASP A 5 9.52 -10.16 -5.07
C ASP A 5 8.40 -9.97 -6.11
N ILE A 6 8.16 -8.74 -6.57
CA ILE A 6 7.22 -8.45 -7.67
C ILE A 6 7.56 -9.24 -8.92
N LYS A 7 8.84 -9.26 -9.31
CA LYS A 7 9.31 -9.91 -10.53
C LYS A 7 9.36 -11.43 -10.38
N GLU A 8 9.92 -11.91 -9.27
CA GLU A 8 10.13 -13.33 -9.01
C GLU A 8 8.83 -14.09 -8.80
N LEU A 9 7.86 -13.48 -8.12
CA LEU A 9 6.58 -14.11 -7.79
C LEU A 9 5.45 -13.73 -8.75
N GLY A 10 5.72 -12.87 -9.75
CA GLY A 10 4.72 -12.40 -10.70
C GLY A 10 3.55 -11.65 -10.03
N LEU A 11 3.85 -10.86 -8.99
CA LEU A 11 2.82 -10.13 -8.24
C LEU A 11 2.16 -9.08 -9.13
N ASN A 12 0.86 -8.88 -8.91
CA ASN A 12 0.06 -7.92 -9.68
C ASN A 12 -0.70 -6.92 -8.79
N ARG A 13 -0.58 -7.04 -7.47
CA ARG A 13 -1.16 -6.16 -6.45
C ARG A 13 -0.20 -6.09 -5.27
N ILE A 14 -0.04 -4.91 -4.69
CA ILE A 14 0.90 -4.68 -3.59
C ILE A 14 0.19 -4.01 -2.42
N VAL A 15 0.33 -4.60 -1.24
CA VAL A 15 -0.12 -4.00 0.02
C VAL A 15 1.08 -3.77 0.92
N VAL A 16 1.23 -2.56 1.44
CA VAL A 16 2.26 -2.25 2.45
C VAL A 16 1.59 -1.82 3.74
N ALA A 17 1.78 -2.59 4.80
CA ALA A 17 1.29 -2.28 6.14
C ALA A 17 2.38 -1.49 6.89
N SER A 18 2.24 -0.16 6.97
CA SER A 18 3.23 0.68 7.63
C SER A 18 2.60 1.98 8.17
N CYS A 19 3.01 3.12 7.63
CA CYS A 19 2.63 4.46 8.04
C CYS A 19 1.51 5.03 7.19
N SER A 20 1.18 6.30 7.45
CA SER A 20 0.20 7.06 6.68
C SER A 20 0.51 7.08 5.18
N PRO A 21 -0.50 6.91 4.31
CA PRO A 21 -0.33 7.10 2.87
C PRO A 21 0.19 8.50 2.53
N THR A 22 -0.13 9.52 3.33
CA THR A 22 0.35 10.89 3.12
C THR A 22 1.86 11.04 3.22
N MET A 23 2.58 10.09 3.84
CA MET A 23 4.03 10.13 3.96
C MET A 23 4.75 9.36 2.86
N HIS A 24 4.46 8.06 2.72
CA HIS A 24 5.27 7.18 1.87
C HIS A 24 4.53 6.51 0.72
N GLU A 25 3.24 6.82 0.49
CA GLU A 25 2.53 6.29 -0.69
C GLU A 25 3.23 6.65 -2.01
N PRO A 26 3.69 7.90 -2.26
CA PRO A 26 4.40 8.22 -3.50
C PRO A 26 5.68 7.38 -3.68
N THR A 27 6.39 7.12 -2.58
CA THR A 27 7.60 6.30 -2.58
C THR A 27 7.31 4.87 -3.00
N PHE A 28 6.31 4.21 -2.39
CA PHE A 28 5.98 2.82 -2.74
C PHE A 28 5.31 2.69 -4.11
N ARG A 29 4.51 3.69 -4.54
CA ARG A 29 3.99 3.74 -5.90
C ARG A 29 5.10 3.78 -6.94
N ARG A 30 6.13 4.59 -6.72
CA ARG A 30 7.31 4.64 -7.59
C ARG A 30 8.05 3.30 -7.61
N VAL A 31 8.20 2.63 -6.45
CA VAL A 31 8.78 1.28 -6.37
C VAL A 31 7.99 0.27 -7.23
N CYS A 32 6.65 0.28 -7.15
CA CYS A 32 5.79 -0.57 -7.96
C CYS A 32 5.96 -0.27 -9.47
N GLN A 33 5.98 1.02 -9.83
CA GLN A 33 6.15 1.47 -11.21
C GLN A 33 7.51 1.05 -11.78
N GLU A 34 8.60 1.22 -11.02
CA GLU A 34 9.95 0.77 -11.39
C GLU A 34 10.05 -0.76 -11.52
N ALA A 35 9.15 -1.50 -10.87
CA ALA A 35 9.04 -2.96 -10.99
C ALA A 35 8.08 -3.41 -12.10
N GLY A 36 7.44 -2.48 -12.83
CA GLY A 36 6.54 -2.79 -13.95
C GLY A 36 5.07 -2.97 -13.57
N ILE A 37 4.68 -2.68 -12.32
CA ILE A 37 3.28 -2.70 -11.87
C ILE A 37 2.70 -1.28 -11.97
N ASN A 38 1.45 -1.16 -12.41
CA ASN A 38 0.74 0.12 -12.39
C ASN A 38 0.65 0.66 -10.94
N PRO A 39 1.07 1.92 -10.68
CA PRO A 39 1.15 2.47 -9.32
C PRO A 39 -0.19 2.58 -8.59
N TYR A 40 -1.32 2.46 -9.30
CA TYR A 40 -2.66 2.47 -8.72
C TYR A 40 -3.17 1.07 -8.36
N LEU A 41 -2.36 0.03 -8.55
CA LEU A 41 -2.58 -1.34 -8.07
C LEU A 41 -1.89 -1.60 -6.72
N PHE A 42 -1.74 -0.52 -5.95
CA PHE A 42 -1.07 -0.47 -4.67
C PHE A 42 -2.04 0.04 -3.58
N GLN A 43 -1.94 -0.52 -2.38
CA GLN A 43 -2.67 -0.06 -1.21
C GLN A 43 -1.76 0.03 0.02
N MET A 44 -1.80 1.17 0.71
CA MET A 44 -1.19 1.32 2.04
C MET A 44 -2.22 0.92 3.12
N ALA A 45 -1.79 0.14 4.10
CA ALA A 45 -2.51 -0.07 5.36
C ALA A 45 -1.77 0.67 6.48
N ASN A 46 -2.39 1.68 7.09
CA ASN A 46 -1.77 2.45 8.17
C ASN A 46 -1.91 1.68 9.51
N ILE A 47 -0.85 0.96 9.90
CA ILE A 47 -0.78 0.25 11.18
C ILE A 47 0.09 0.98 12.21
N ARG A 48 0.57 2.18 11.89
CA ARG A 48 1.42 2.99 12.77
C ARG A 48 0.62 4.10 13.44
N GLU A 49 0.35 5.19 12.73
CA GLU A 49 -0.35 6.36 13.29
C GLU A 49 -1.78 6.00 13.71
N GLN A 50 -2.44 5.09 12.99
CA GLN A 50 -3.83 4.71 13.25
C GLN A 50 -3.97 3.43 14.10
N CYS A 51 -2.86 2.79 14.50
CA CYS A 51 -2.91 1.55 15.26
C CYS A 51 -1.85 1.52 16.37
N SER A 52 -0.58 1.25 16.06
CA SER A 52 0.44 1.02 17.09
C SER A 52 0.74 2.25 17.97
N TRP A 53 0.62 3.46 17.45
CA TRP A 53 0.86 4.69 18.25
C TRP A 53 -0.29 5.07 19.17
N VAL A 54 -1.50 4.59 18.89
CA VAL A 54 -2.73 5.05 19.57
C VAL A 54 -3.42 3.93 20.36
N THR A 55 -2.83 2.73 20.40
CA THR A 55 -3.41 1.57 21.09
C THR A 55 -2.35 0.98 22.01
N GLU A 56 -2.52 1.16 23.33
CA GLU A 56 -1.55 0.68 24.33
C GLU A 56 -1.54 -0.84 24.47
N ASP A 57 -2.73 -1.47 24.41
CA ASP A 57 -2.86 -2.91 24.43
C ASP A 57 -2.32 -3.51 23.12
N LYS A 58 -1.22 -4.25 23.24
CA LYS A 58 -0.50 -4.85 22.11
C LYS A 58 -1.30 -5.97 21.43
N GLN A 59 -2.11 -6.72 22.18
CA GLN A 59 -2.94 -7.79 21.62
C GLN A 59 -4.06 -7.16 20.79
N LEU A 60 -4.73 -6.15 21.35
CA LEU A 60 -5.76 -5.39 20.63
C LEU A 60 -5.18 -4.68 19.40
N ALA A 61 -4.01 -4.05 19.52
CA ALA A 61 -3.31 -3.42 18.40
C ALA A 61 -2.97 -4.42 17.29
N THR A 62 -2.57 -5.64 17.65
CA THR A 62 -2.26 -6.70 16.67
C THR A 62 -3.51 -7.14 15.93
N GLU A 63 -4.62 -7.37 16.63
CA GLU A 63 -5.89 -7.74 15.99
C GLU A 63 -6.43 -6.62 15.10
N LYS A 64 -6.33 -5.38 15.54
CA LYS A 64 -6.66 -4.21 14.71
C LYS A 64 -5.78 -4.11 13.46
N ALA A 65 -4.47 -4.32 13.60
CA ALA A 65 -3.55 -4.32 12.45
C ALA A 65 -3.90 -5.42 11.44
N LYS A 66 -4.20 -6.64 11.90
CA LYS A 66 -4.67 -7.75 11.03
C LYS A 66 -5.94 -7.36 10.28
N ALA A 67 -6.92 -6.76 10.96
CA ALA A 67 -8.15 -6.29 10.34
C ALA A 67 -7.90 -5.23 9.26
N LEU A 68 -7.03 -4.25 9.54
CA LEU A 68 -6.65 -3.20 8.58
C LEU A 68 -5.94 -3.78 7.35
N VAL A 69 -5.02 -4.72 7.53
CA VAL A 69 -4.34 -5.41 6.43
C VAL A 69 -5.33 -6.24 5.61
N SER A 70 -6.22 -7.00 6.25
CA SER A 70 -7.25 -7.78 5.56
C SER A 70 -8.17 -6.90 4.72
N ALA A 71 -8.60 -5.75 5.26
CA ALA A 71 -9.38 -4.77 4.52
C ALA A 71 -8.61 -4.18 3.32
N ALA A 72 -7.32 -3.86 3.50
CA ALA A 72 -6.48 -3.35 2.42
C ALA A 72 -6.26 -4.38 1.30
N VAL A 73 -6.02 -5.65 1.65
CA VAL A 73 -5.92 -6.77 0.69
C VAL A 73 -7.24 -6.95 -0.05
N ARG A 74 -8.38 -6.89 0.64
CA ARG A 74 -9.69 -6.99 -0.02
C ARG A 74 -9.95 -5.83 -0.96
N ARG A 75 -9.52 -4.61 -0.60
CA ARG A 75 -9.69 -3.41 -1.41
C ARG A 75 -8.81 -3.43 -2.66
N VAL A 76 -7.54 -3.80 -2.53
CA VAL A 76 -6.58 -3.79 -3.66
C VAL A 76 -7.00 -4.76 -4.77
N TYR A 77 -7.72 -5.84 -4.42
CA TYR A 77 -8.30 -6.77 -5.38
C TYR A 77 -9.19 -6.10 -6.42
N TYR A 78 -10.00 -5.12 -6.00
CA TYR A 78 -10.93 -4.40 -6.88
C TYR A 78 -10.30 -3.21 -7.62
N GLN A 79 -9.09 -2.81 -7.26
CA GLN A 79 -8.40 -1.71 -7.94
C GLN A 79 -8.12 -2.07 -9.41
N GLN A 80 -8.28 -1.07 -10.26
CA GLN A 80 -7.99 -1.13 -11.69
C GLN A 80 -6.74 -0.29 -11.99
N PRO A 81 -5.96 -0.64 -13.02
CA PRO A 81 -4.87 0.20 -13.47
C PRO A 81 -5.42 1.55 -13.92
N LEU A 82 -4.78 2.64 -13.50
CA LEU A 82 -5.14 4.00 -13.90
C LEU A 82 -3.97 4.70 -14.59
N GLU A 83 -4.28 5.74 -15.35
CA GLU A 83 -3.31 6.60 -16.00
C GLU A 83 -3.31 7.98 -15.36
N THR A 84 -2.11 8.54 -15.15
CA THR A 84 -1.98 9.90 -14.64
C THR A 84 -2.33 10.90 -15.73
N LYS A 85 -3.35 11.72 -15.49
CA LYS A 85 -3.75 12.79 -16.41
C LYS A 85 -2.66 13.86 -16.47
N LYS A 86 -2.14 14.14 -17.66
CA LYS A 86 -1.26 15.29 -17.91
C LYS A 86 -2.11 16.50 -18.27
N VAL A 87 -1.80 17.64 -17.70
CA VAL A 87 -2.46 18.92 -17.99
C VAL A 87 -1.40 19.95 -18.39
N PRO A 88 -1.63 20.76 -19.44
CA PRO A 88 -0.72 21.83 -19.80
C PRO A 88 -0.69 22.88 -18.68
N MET A 89 0.50 23.41 -18.40
CA MET A 89 0.68 24.61 -17.57
C MET A 89 0.79 25.81 -18.50
N ASN A 90 -0.03 26.84 -18.24
CA ASN A 90 0.03 28.15 -18.91
C ASN A 90 1.03 29.06 -18.21
#